data_AF-A0A4Q1RU05-F1
#
_entry.id   AF-A0A4Q1RU05-F1
#
_cell.length_a   1.000
_cell.length_b   1.000
_cell.length_c   1.000
_cell.angle_alpha   90.00
_cell.angle_beta   90.00
_cell.angle_gamma   90.00
#
_symmetry.space_group_name_H-M   'P 1'
#
loop_
_entity.id
_entity.type
_entity.pdbx_description
1 polymer ?
#
loop_
_entity_poly.entity_id
_entity_poly.type
_entity_poly.pdbx_seq_one_letter_code
_entity_poly.pdbx_strand_id
1 'polypeptide(L)'
;MLCTRIRTALSARLDGEELPPGLTARRLDEHLADCRDCRRWEERSRALTTGLRRAAERAEDDAPAVADALLARLRPASVRPGPVPPGGADSGGKRAG
;
A
#
# COMPACT_ATOMS: atom_id res chain seq x y z
N MET A 1 -3.00 0.19 -34.86
CA MET A 1 -3.48 0.50 -33.48
C MET A 1 -2.57 1.52 -32.84
N LEU A 2 -3.08 2.35 -31.93
CA LEU A 2 -2.28 3.38 -31.24
C LEU A 2 -1.37 2.73 -30.19
N CYS A 3 -0.07 3.02 -30.23
CA CYS A 3 0.92 2.50 -29.28
C CYS A 3 0.56 2.79 -27.82
N THR A 4 -0.11 3.92 -27.55
CA THR A 4 -0.61 4.26 -26.21
C THR A 4 -1.58 3.23 -25.67
N ARG A 5 -2.57 2.80 -26.48
CA ARG A 5 -3.54 1.76 -26.10
C ARG A 5 -2.87 0.41 -25.87
N ILE A 6 -1.85 0.10 -26.67
CA ILE A 6 -1.04 -1.12 -26.51
C ILE A 6 -0.25 -1.11 -25.21
N ARG A 7 0.36 0.02 -24.84
CA ARG A 7 1.09 0.16 -23.56
C ARG A 7 0.16 0.00 -22.35
N THR A 8 -1.07 0.54 -22.42
CA THR A 8 -2.09 0.28 -21.38
C THR A 8 -2.38 -1.21 -21.24
N ALA A 9 -2.58 -1.90 -22.36
CA ALA A 9 -2.85 -3.33 -22.35
C ALA A 9 -1.67 -4.19 -21.85
N LEU A 10 -0.44 -3.78 -22.17
CA LEU A 10 0.75 -4.42 -21.61
C LEU A 10 0.87 -4.20 -20.10
N SER A 11 0.53 -3.01 -19.59
CA SER A 11 0.49 -2.76 -18.14
C SER A 11 -0.50 -3.70 -17.47
N ALA A 12 -1.75 -3.72 -17.95
CA ALA A 12 -2.78 -4.62 -17.44
C ALA A 12 -2.31 -6.09 -17.41
N ARG A 13 -1.70 -6.56 -18.52
CA ARG A 13 -1.14 -7.93 -18.58
C ARG A 13 -0.02 -8.17 -17.55
N LEU A 14 0.87 -7.20 -17.31
CA LEU A 14 1.94 -7.32 -16.32
C LEU A 14 1.41 -7.33 -14.88
N ASP A 15 0.32 -6.61 -14.65
CA ASP A 15 -0.34 -6.49 -13.35
C ASP A 15 -1.33 -7.66 -13.09
N GLY A 16 -1.57 -8.51 -14.10
CA GLY A 16 -2.49 -9.65 -14.02
C GLY A 16 -3.97 -9.27 -14.22
N GLU A 17 -4.22 -8.09 -14.77
CA GLU A 17 -5.55 -7.55 -15.04
C GLU A 17 -6.08 -7.96 -16.43
N GLU A 18 -7.38 -7.80 -16.61
CA GLU A 18 -8.07 -8.01 -17.89
C GLU A 18 -7.64 -6.97 -18.93
N LEU A 19 -7.58 -7.37 -20.21
CA LEU A 19 -7.21 -6.43 -21.27
C LEU A 19 -8.31 -5.38 -21.50
N PRO A 20 -7.95 -4.15 -21.94
CA PRO A 20 -8.93 -3.12 -22.26
C PRO A 20 -9.96 -3.61 -23.29
N PRO A 21 -11.24 -3.24 -23.16
CA PRO A 21 -12.30 -3.69 -24.05
C PRO A 21 -11.96 -3.52 -25.54
N GLY A 22 -12.30 -4.52 -26.35
CA GLY A 22 -12.04 -4.53 -27.80
C GLY A 22 -10.60 -4.82 -28.21
N LEU A 23 -9.69 -5.04 -27.25
CA LEU A 23 -8.34 -5.52 -27.51
C LEU A 23 -8.21 -6.97 -27.05
N THR A 24 -7.74 -7.84 -27.93
CA THR A 24 -7.50 -9.26 -27.64
C THR A 24 -6.02 -9.52 -27.46
N ALA A 25 -5.67 -10.63 -26.79
CA ALA A 25 -4.28 -11.07 -26.67
C ALA A 25 -3.59 -11.19 -28.04
N ARG A 26 -4.26 -11.82 -29.02
CA ARG A 26 -3.76 -11.93 -30.40
C ARG A 26 -3.43 -10.57 -31.02
N ARG A 27 -4.33 -9.58 -30.90
CA ARG A 27 -4.12 -8.23 -31.45
C ARG A 27 -2.94 -7.52 -30.77
N LEU A 28 -2.78 -7.73 -29.47
CA LEU A 28 -1.63 -7.22 -28.73
C LEU A 28 -0.33 -7.87 -29.24
N ASP A 29 -0.30 -9.19 -29.39
CA ASP A 29 0.88 -9.93 -29.82
C ASP A 29 1.26 -9.59 -31.29
N GLU A 30 0.27 -9.42 -32.18
CA GLU A 30 0.47 -8.91 -33.54
C GLU A 30 1.16 -7.55 -33.55
N HIS A 31 0.71 -6.61 -32.71
CA HIS A 31 1.38 -5.32 -32.62
C HIS A 31 2.82 -5.43 -32.09
N LEU A 32 3.07 -6.34 -31.15
CA LEU A 32 4.41 -6.56 -30.62
C LEU A 32 5.35 -7.18 -31.66
N ALA A 33 4.84 -7.96 -32.62
CA ALA A 33 5.65 -8.46 -33.74
C ALA A 33 6.17 -7.31 -34.61
N ASP A 34 5.35 -6.28 -34.85
CA ASP A 34 5.67 -5.22 -35.81
C ASP A 34 6.26 -3.96 -35.17
N CYS A 35 6.02 -3.70 -33.87
CA CYS A 35 6.38 -2.44 -33.21
C CYS A 35 7.56 -2.58 -32.25
N ARG A 36 8.76 -2.18 -32.71
CA ARG A 36 9.99 -2.17 -31.90
C ARG A 36 9.87 -1.34 -30.61
N ASP A 37 9.20 -0.19 -30.68
CA ASP A 37 9.07 0.71 -29.53
C ASP A 37 8.20 0.12 -28.41
N CYS A 38 7.15 -0.64 -28.77
CA CYS A 38 6.33 -1.33 -27.79
C CYS A 38 7.06 -2.54 -27.20
N ARG A 39 7.89 -3.27 -27.97
CA ARG A 39 8.76 -4.33 -27.42
C ARG A 39 9.75 -3.78 -26.39
N ARG A 40 10.47 -2.71 -26.74
CA ARG A 40 11.40 -2.04 -25.81
C ARG A 40 10.70 -1.49 -24.57
N TRP A 41 9.47 -1.02 -24.74
CA TRP A 41 8.67 -0.59 -23.60
C TRP A 41 8.32 -1.78 -22.70
N GLU A 42 7.85 -2.90 -23.27
CA GLU A 42 7.52 -4.11 -22.51
C GLU A 42 8.71 -4.62 -21.69
N GLU A 43 9.89 -4.74 -22.31
CA GLU A 43 11.11 -5.19 -21.64
C GLU A 43 11.43 -4.33 -20.40
N ARG A 44 11.36 -3.00 -20.54
CA ARG A 44 11.62 -2.07 -19.44
C ARG A 44 10.55 -2.12 -18.37
N SER A 45 9.28 -2.19 -18.77
CA SER A 45 8.16 -2.29 -17.81
C SER A 45 8.25 -3.58 -17.02
N ARG A 46 8.56 -4.72 -17.67
CA ARG A 46 8.76 -6.01 -17.01
C ARG A 46 9.92 -5.98 -16.01
N ALA A 47 11.05 -5.37 -16.38
CA ALA A 47 12.18 -5.19 -15.48
C ALA A 47 11.80 -4.33 -14.26
N LEU A 48 11.06 -3.24 -14.47
CA LEU A 48 10.57 -2.37 -13.40
C LEU A 48 9.61 -3.11 -12.46
N THR A 49 8.58 -3.78 -13.00
CA THR A 49 7.61 -4.55 -12.19
C THR A 49 8.30 -5.63 -11.36
N THR A 50 9.30 -6.32 -11.93
CA THR A 50 10.09 -7.32 -11.19
C THR A 50 10.91 -6.67 -10.06
N GLY A 51 11.55 -5.53 -10.33
CA GLY A 51 12.30 -4.79 -9.33
C GLY A 51 11.42 -4.28 -8.18
N LEU A 52 10.24 -3.74 -8.50
CA LEU A 52 9.25 -3.28 -7.53
C LEU A 52 8.74 -4.42 -6.66
N ARG A 53 8.39 -5.57 -7.27
CA ARG A 53 7.95 -6.76 -6.51
C ARG A 53 9.00 -7.20 -5.49
N ARG A 54 10.26 -7.32 -5.92
CA ARG A 54 11.36 -7.67 -5.00
C ARG A 54 11.58 -6.63 -3.92
N ALA A 55 11.37 -5.36 -4.22
CA ALA A 55 11.49 -4.30 -3.22
C ALA A 55 10.35 -4.37 -2.19
N ALA A 56 9.13 -4.68 -2.64
CA ALA A 56 7.98 -4.90 -1.78
C ALA A 56 8.20 -6.11 -0.86
N GLU A 57 8.65 -7.24 -1.39
CA GLU A 57 8.98 -8.44 -0.60
C GLU A 57 9.99 -8.11 0.53
N ARG A 58 11.06 -7.37 0.23
CA ARG A 58 12.02 -6.92 1.28
C ARG A 58 11.38 -5.98 2.30
N ALA A 59 10.49 -5.09 1.85
CA ALA A 59 9.80 -4.18 2.76
C ALA A 59 8.81 -4.93 3.67
N GLU A 60 8.23 -6.04 3.20
CA GLU A 60 7.39 -6.93 4.01
C GLU A 60 8.21 -7.64 5.09
N ASP A 61 9.44 -8.07 4.79
CA ASP A 61 10.36 -8.64 5.78
C ASP A 61 10.70 -7.61 6.88
N ASP A 62 10.90 -6.35 6.51
CA ASP A 62 11.17 -5.25 7.44
C ASP A 62 9.89 -4.72 8.14
N ALA A 63 8.70 -5.09 7.66
CA ALA A 63 7.43 -4.51 8.10
C ALA A 63 7.15 -4.64 9.61
N PRO A 64 7.45 -5.77 10.28
CA PRO A 64 7.26 -5.87 11.73
C PRO A 64 8.10 -4.86 12.51
N ALA A 65 9.37 -4.67 12.14
CA ALA A 65 10.26 -3.73 12.80
C ALA A 65 9.82 -2.27 12.56
N VAL A 66 9.37 -1.96 11.34
CA VAL A 66 8.81 -0.64 10.99
C VAL A 66 7.51 -0.38 11.76
N ALA A 67 6.63 -1.38 11.85
CA ALA A 67 5.38 -1.28 12.61
C ALA A 67 5.64 -1.08 14.11
N ASP A 68 6.58 -1.83 14.69
CA ASP A 68 6.98 -1.68 16.09
C ASP A 68 7.57 -0.30 16.36
N ALA A 69 8.43 0.21 15.47
CA ALA A 69 8.99 1.55 15.59
C ALA A 69 7.90 2.64 15.51
N LEU A 70 6.92 2.48 14.61
CA LEU A 70 5.78 3.38 14.51
C LEU A 70 4.91 3.33 15.78
N LEU A 71 4.58 2.14 16.27
CA LEU A 71 3.82 1.95 17.50
C LEU A 71 4.56 2.53 18.70
N ALA A 72 5.87 2.36 18.80
CA ALA A 72 6.68 2.94 19.85
C ALA A 72 6.65 4.48 19.85
N ARG A 73 6.61 5.10 18.67
CA ARG A 73 6.47 6.56 18.51
C ARG A 73 5.07 7.07 18.81
N LEU A 74 4.04 6.27 18.50
CA LEU A 74 2.64 6.64 18.71
C LEU A 74 2.14 6.36 20.12
N ARG A 75 2.81 5.49 20.89
CA ARG A 75 2.55 5.32 22.32
C ARG A 75 2.73 6.70 22.98
N PRO A 76 1.66 7.29 23.56
CA PRO A 76 1.81 8.54 24.27
C PRO A 76 2.86 8.32 25.35
N ALA A 77 3.84 9.22 25.45
CA ALA A 77 4.71 9.29 26.63
C ALA A 77 3.76 9.28 27.81
N SER A 78 3.81 8.20 28.60
CA SER A 78 2.83 7.93 29.65
C SER A 78 2.62 9.22 30.44
N VAL A 79 1.43 9.81 30.29
CA VAL A 79 1.03 10.93 31.14
C VAL A 79 1.10 10.37 32.54
N ARG A 80 2.11 10.79 33.32
CA ARG A 80 2.14 10.47 34.74
C ARG A 80 0.80 10.97 35.29
N PRO A 81 -0.02 10.12 35.93
CA PRO A 81 -1.20 10.63 36.59
C PRO A 81 -0.74 11.71 37.56
N GLY A 82 -1.21 12.94 37.32
CA GLY A 82 -0.97 14.05 38.24
C GLY A 82 -1.48 13.67 39.63
N PRO A 83 -0.86 14.18 40.71
CA PRO A 83 -1.24 13.81 42.06
C PRO A 83 -2.75 14.05 42.27
N VAL A 84 -3.48 13.00 42.61
CA VAL A 84 -4.89 13.08 42.96
C VAL A 84 -4.98 13.84 44.29
N PRO A 85 -5.64 15.01 44.36
CA PRO A 85 -5.84 15.69 45.63
C PRO A 85 -6.75 14.83 46.52
N PRO A 86 -6.51 14.76 47.83
CA PRO A 86 -7.34 13.97 48.72
C PRO A 86 -8.76 14.56 48.74
N GLY A 87 -9.72 13.81 48.19
CA GLY A 87 -11.14 14.10 48.28
C GLY A 87 -11.55 14.09 49.75
N GLY A 88 -11.98 15.26 50.25
CA GLY A 88 -12.43 15.44 51.62
C GLY A 88 -13.61 14.54 51.96
N ALA A 89 -13.56 14.02 53.19
CA ALA A 89 -14.63 13.22 53.77
C ALA A 89 -15.94 14.02 53.79
N ASP A 90 -16.93 13.56 53.03
CA ASP A 90 -18.30 14.05 53.15
C ASP A 90 -18.93 13.41 54.40
N SER A 91 -18.82 14.14 55.51
CA SER A 91 -19.50 13.83 56.77
C SER A 91 -20.76 14.68 56.85
N GLY A 92 -21.86 14.18 56.32
CA GLY A 92 -23.19 14.73 56.56
C GLY A 92 -24.23 13.68 56.21
N GLY A 93 -25.12 13.21 57.07
CA GLY A 93 -25.62 13.78 58.32
C GLY A 93 -27.06 13.31 58.41
N LYS A 94 -27.30 12.28 59.22
CA LYS A 94 -28.61 11.68 59.52
C LYS A 94 -29.58 12.71 60.14
N ARG A 95 -30.86 12.68 59.72
CA ARG A 95 -32.14 12.75 60.50
C ARG A 95 -33.26 13.27 59.58
N ALA A 96 -34.32 12.52 59.27
CA ALA A 96 -35.47 12.12 60.09
C ALA A 96 -36.30 13.32 60.59
N GLY A 97 -37.55 13.43 60.11
CA GLY A 97 -38.55 14.42 60.53
C GLY A 97 -39.48 14.80 59.40
#